data_AF-A0A3N5G134-F1
#
_entry.id   AF-A0A3N5G134-F1
#
_cell.length_a   1.000
_cell.length_b   1.000
_cell.length_c   1.000
_cell.angle_alpha   90.00
_cell.angle_beta   90.00
_cell.angle_gamma   90.00
#
_symmetry.space_group_name_H-M   'P 1'
#
loop_
_entity.id
_entity.type
_entity.pdbx_description
1 polymer ?
#
loop_
_entity_poly.entity_id
_entity_poly.type
_entity_poly.pdbx_seq_one_letter_code
_entity_poly.pdbx_strand_id
1 'polypeptide(L)'
;LALEVERFADVGVLAAVADLAVATTLVTNEGRALTEVMLLLRNRAQPFLKVTLPPGASIVSVDVSGETAKPVLGADGTRVPLMRPGFRPEGTYSVSFVYLHAGTPFARKGEMQMTLPAMDIPIGFVDWEVFVPDTYSVRAIGGNVIDRRTLHRLEKRKNRGRAEGRGQTAFRVGGGSSAGMVIMPADDAQPGQIVGRATDPSGAVLPGVTVVLELGAARLTAITGGDGTFLMTNVPSGSVRLTAQLTGFVAQSRSVVFDQKPLQVEFVLPVGAVKETITVSGETPAPSPEPSQNVINLQQRAAGVLPIPVDVPRAGTSHQFVKPLVVDQEAVVMLRYKRK
;
A
#
# COMPACT_ATOMS: atom_id res chain seq x y z
N LEU A 1 -6.45 -52.74 1.75
CA LEU A 1 -5.86 -51.38 1.70
C LEU A 1 -6.94 -50.44 1.18
N ALA A 2 -7.59 -49.68 2.07
CA ALA A 2 -8.50 -48.62 1.69
C ALA A 2 -7.67 -47.34 1.56
N LEU A 3 -7.66 -46.75 0.37
CA LEU A 3 -6.99 -45.48 0.12
C LEU A 3 -7.95 -44.36 0.52
N GLU A 4 -7.64 -43.66 1.60
CA GLU A 4 -8.38 -42.47 2.02
C GLU A 4 -7.85 -41.28 1.22
N VAL A 5 -8.65 -40.80 0.28
CA VAL A 5 -8.32 -39.62 -0.54
C VAL A 5 -8.89 -38.40 0.17
N GLU A 6 -8.06 -37.72 0.95
CA GLU A 6 -8.37 -36.37 1.42
C GLU A 6 -8.25 -35.40 0.24
N ARG A 7 -9.40 -34.91 -0.22
CA ARG A 7 -9.47 -33.85 -1.22
C ARG A 7 -9.10 -32.54 -0.52
N PHE A 8 -7.88 -32.06 -0.75
CA PHE A 8 -7.46 -30.73 -0.28
C PHE A 8 -8.46 -29.67 -0.75
N ALA A 9 -8.83 -28.76 0.15
CA ALA A 9 -9.71 -27.64 -0.17
C ALA A 9 -9.07 -26.81 -1.31
N ASP A 10 -9.82 -26.59 -2.39
CA ASP A 10 -9.41 -25.68 -3.45
C ASP A 10 -9.13 -24.31 -2.82
N VAL A 11 -7.86 -23.89 -2.84
CA VAL A 11 -7.49 -22.52 -2.50
C VAL A 11 -8.05 -21.65 -3.63
N GLY A 12 -9.26 -21.14 -3.42
CA GLY A 12 -10.01 -20.39 -4.42
C GLY A 12 -9.13 -19.28 -5.01
N VAL A 13 -8.97 -19.29 -6.33
CA VAL A 13 -8.32 -18.20 -7.05
C VAL A 13 -9.07 -16.91 -6.68
N LEU A 14 -8.37 -15.95 -6.08
CA LEU A 14 -8.95 -14.66 -5.68
C LEU A 14 -9.63 -14.01 -6.89
N ALA A 15 -10.92 -13.76 -6.79
CA ALA A 15 -11.73 -13.26 -7.90
C ALA A 15 -11.39 -11.79 -8.23
N ALA A 16 -11.00 -11.00 -7.24
CA ALA A 16 -10.43 -9.67 -7.39
C ALA A 16 -9.39 -9.37 -6.30
N VAL A 17 -8.40 -8.55 -6.64
CA VAL A 17 -7.33 -8.07 -5.74
C VAL A 17 -7.02 -6.63 -6.09
N ALA A 18 -6.83 -5.78 -5.07
CA ALA A 18 -6.30 -4.44 -5.26
C ALA A 18 -4.80 -4.42 -4.94
N ASP A 19 -4.01 -3.88 -5.86
CA ASP A 19 -2.57 -3.71 -5.64
C ASP A 19 -2.31 -2.52 -4.70
N LEU A 20 -3.10 -1.46 -4.86
CA LEU A 20 -3.01 -0.21 -4.12
C LEU A 20 -4.41 0.35 -3.83
N ALA A 21 -4.61 0.83 -2.61
CA ALA A 21 -5.71 1.71 -2.24
C ALA A 21 -5.12 3.09 -1.87
N VAL A 22 -5.50 4.12 -2.63
CA VAL A 22 -5.22 5.52 -2.30
C VAL A 22 -6.46 6.11 -1.67
N ALA A 23 -6.36 6.52 -0.42
CA ALA A 23 -7.44 7.16 0.30
C ALA A 23 -7.10 8.63 0.61
N THR A 24 -8.07 9.52 0.43
CA THR A 24 -7.96 10.93 0.81
C THR A 24 -9.19 11.32 1.60
N THR A 25 -8.98 11.69 2.86
CA THR A 25 -10.02 12.15 3.78
C THR A 25 -9.87 13.65 4.00
N LEU A 26 -10.91 14.39 3.68
CA LEU A 26 -11.04 15.81 3.97
C LEU A 26 -12.00 16.01 5.15
N VAL A 27 -11.50 16.61 6.21
CA VAL A 27 -12.26 16.92 7.42
C VAL A 27 -12.84 18.32 7.30
N THR A 28 -14.08 18.53 7.71
CA THR A 28 -14.74 19.84 7.65
C THR A 28 -14.65 20.57 9.00
N ASN A 29 -14.94 21.86 9.01
CA ASN A 29 -15.02 22.64 10.26
C ASN A 29 -16.12 22.13 11.22
N GLU A 30 -17.14 21.49 10.66
CA GLU A 30 -18.30 20.92 11.37
C GLU A 30 -18.05 19.50 11.89
N GLY A 31 -16.86 18.93 11.68
CA GLY A 31 -16.52 17.57 12.11
C GLY A 31 -17.03 16.45 11.18
N ARG A 32 -17.60 16.80 10.02
CA ARG A 32 -17.85 15.83 8.94
C ARG A 32 -16.54 15.43 8.29
N ALA A 33 -16.52 14.26 7.66
CA ALA A 33 -15.37 13.82 6.87
C ALA A 33 -15.84 13.29 5.52
N LEU A 34 -15.30 13.83 4.45
CA LEU A 34 -15.49 13.32 3.10
C LEU A 34 -14.26 12.50 2.72
N THR A 35 -14.43 11.24 2.33
CA THR A 35 -13.31 10.38 1.95
C THR A 35 -13.50 9.82 0.56
N GLU A 36 -12.50 9.98 -0.28
CA GLU A 36 -12.36 9.27 -1.54
C GLU A 36 -11.42 8.08 -1.36
N VAL A 37 -11.81 6.92 -1.88
CA VAL A 37 -10.97 5.73 -1.97
C VAL A 37 -10.85 5.37 -3.44
N MET A 38 -9.63 5.32 -3.95
CA MET A 38 -9.30 4.85 -5.29
C MET A 38 -8.53 3.54 -5.19
N LEU A 39 -9.07 2.50 -5.80
CA LEU A 39 -8.49 1.17 -5.88
C LEU A 39 -7.89 0.95 -7.24
N LEU A 40 -6.66 0.45 -7.28
CA LEU A 40 -6.02 -0.07 -8.47
C LEU A 40 -6.19 -1.60 -8.49
N LEU A 41 -7.13 -2.08 -9.30
CA LEU A 41 -7.75 -3.40 -9.16
C LEU A 41 -7.42 -4.32 -10.34
N ARG A 42 -7.13 -5.60 -10.03
CA ARG A 42 -7.16 -6.72 -10.97
C ARG A 42 -8.36 -7.60 -10.63
N ASN A 43 -9.29 -7.76 -11.57
CA ASN A 43 -10.54 -8.48 -11.36
C ASN A 43 -10.78 -9.49 -12.47
N ARG A 44 -11.05 -10.73 -12.10
CA ARG A 44 -11.28 -11.84 -13.02
C ARG A 44 -12.75 -12.22 -13.15
N ALA A 45 -13.51 -12.08 -12.07
CA ALA A 45 -14.87 -12.62 -12.03
C ALA A 45 -15.81 -11.97 -11.01
N GLN A 46 -15.35 -11.00 -10.20
CA GLN A 46 -16.16 -10.42 -9.14
C GLN A 46 -16.98 -9.24 -9.66
N PRO A 47 -18.32 -9.28 -9.66
CA PRO A 47 -19.14 -8.19 -10.20
C PRO A 47 -19.23 -6.97 -9.28
N PHE A 48 -19.17 -7.20 -7.96
CA PHE A 48 -19.30 -6.18 -6.94
C PHE A 48 -18.28 -6.38 -5.81
N LEU A 49 -17.74 -5.27 -5.33
CA LEU A 49 -16.95 -5.15 -4.11
C LEU A 49 -17.91 -4.91 -2.94
N LYS A 50 -17.84 -5.74 -1.91
CA LYS A 50 -18.53 -5.46 -0.65
C LYS A 50 -17.72 -4.42 0.13
N VAL A 51 -18.38 -3.34 0.51
CA VAL A 51 -17.81 -2.24 1.28
C VAL A 51 -18.57 -2.11 2.59
N THR A 52 -17.87 -2.39 3.69
CA THR A 52 -18.37 -2.17 5.05
C THR A 52 -17.98 -0.76 5.48
N LEU A 53 -18.94 0.16 5.39
CA LEU A 53 -18.72 1.56 5.75
C LEU A 53 -18.63 1.73 7.27
N PRO A 54 -17.82 2.70 7.76
CA PRO A 54 -17.86 3.08 9.16
C PRO A 54 -19.27 3.54 9.60
N PRO A 55 -19.66 3.37 10.87
CA PRO A 55 -20.95 3.82 11.37
C PRO A 55 -21.20 5.30 11.08
N GLY A 56 -22.37 5.64 10.53
CA GLY A 56 -22.70 7.03 10.19
C GLY A 56 -22.08 7.54 8.88
N ALA A 57 -21.52 6.65 8.05
CA ALA A 57 -21.08 6.96 6.70
C ALA A 57 -22.05 6.47 5.61
N SER A 58 -22.09 7.20 4.49
CA SER A 58 -22.88 6.86 3.30
C SER A 58 -22.07 7.14 2.03
N ILE A 59 -22.11 6.23 1.04
CA ILE A 59 -21.52 6.46 -0.28
C ILE A 59 -22.30 7.54 -1.03
N VAL A 60 -21.57 8.46 -1.64
CA VAL A 60 -22.07 9.61 -2.38
C VAL A 60 -21.84 9.41 -3.89
N SER A 61 -20.68 8.87 -4.28
CA SER A 61 -20.40 8.51 -5.67
C SER A 61 -19.56 7.26 -5.80
N VAL A 62 -19.65 6.62 -6.95
CA VAL A 62 -18.81 5.51 -7.39
C VAL A 62 -18.47 5.74 -8.85
N ASP A 63 -17.20 5.55 -9.22
CA ASP A 63 -16.78 5.47 -10.62
C ASP A 63 -16.00 4.17 -10.87
N VAL A 64 -16.23 3.57 -12.04
CA VAL A 64 -15.53 2.39 -12.54
C VAL A 64 -14.82 2.76 -13.83
N SER A 65 -13.49 2.83 -13.76
CA SER A 65 -12.63 3.30 -14.85
C SER A 65 -13.00 4.70 -15.35
N GLY A 66 -13.33 5.61 -14.41
CA GLY A 66 -13.68 7.01 -14.70
C GLY A 66 -15.14 7.27 -15.07
N GLU A 67 -15.97 6.23 -15.22
CA GLU A 67 -17.40 6.40 -15.48
C GLU A 67 -18.25 6.08 -14.25
N THR A 68 -19.23 6.94 -13.99
CA THR A 68 -20.09 6.82 -12.82
C THR A 68 -20.94 5.55 -12.84
N ALA A 69 -20.99 4.90 -11.69
CA ALA A 69 -21.80 3.72 -11.42
C ALA A 69 -22.67 3.93 -10.19
N LYS A 70 -23.79 3.20 -10.11
CA LYS A 70 -24.67 3.26 -8.94
C LYS A 70 -24.26 2.19 -7.93
N PRO A 71 -23.97 2.54 -6.67
CA PRO A 71 -23.82 1.54 -5.62
C PRO A 71 -25.15 0.83 -5.39
N VAL A 72 -25.09 -0.44 -5.02
CA VAL A 72 -26.26 -1.25 -4.68
C VAL A 72 -26.24 -1.49 -3.18
N LEU A 73 -27.35 -1.20 -2.49
CA LEU A 73 -27.47 -1.55 -1.08
C LEU A 73 -27.90 -3.01 -0.96
N GLY A 74 -27.09 -3.84 -0.30
CA GLY A 74 -27.41 -5.23 0.02
C GLY A 74 -27.73 -5.41 1.51
N ALA A 75 -28.22 -6.59 1.88
CA ALA A 75 -28.50 -6.95 3.27
C ALA A 75 -27.24 -6.87 4.17
N ASP A 76 -26.07 -7.16 3.60
CA ASP A 76 -24.80 -7.24 4.35
C ASP A 76 -23.89 -6.02 4.16
N GLY A 77 -24.40 -4.91 3.60
CA GLY A 77 -23.65 -3.69 3.37
C GLY A 77 -23.75 -3.13 1.95
N THR A 78 -22.90 -2.15 1.63
CA THR A 78 -22.93 -1.49 0.32
C THR A 78 -22.10 -2.28 -0.69
N ARG A 79 -22.64 -2.48 -1.89
CA ARG A 79 -21.99 -3.16 -3.02
C ARG A 79 -21.59 -2.14 -4.07
N VAL A 80 -20.29 -1.99 -4.27
CA VAL A 80 -19.69 -1.11 -5.27
C VAL A 80 -19.46 -1.92 -6.55
N PRO A 81 -20.04 -1.55 -7.70
CA PRO A 81 -19.77 -2.24 -8.96
C PRO A 81 -18.29 -2.26 -9.29
N LEU A 82 -17.78 -3.41 -9.70
CA LEU A 82 -16.42 -3.56 -10.25
C LEU A 82 -16.45 -3.66 -11.77
N MET A 83 -17.60 -4.01 -12.35
CA MET A 83 -17.79 -4.14 -13.78
C MET A 83 -18.97 -3.29 -14.26
N ARG A 84 -18.97 -2.97 -15.56
CA ARG A 84 -20.07 -2.32 -16.26
C ARG A 84 -20.38 -3.11 -17.54
N PRO A 85 -21.61 -3.04 -18.09
CA PRO A 85 -21.94 -3.69 -19.34
C PRO A 85 -20.96 -3.29 -20.45
N GLY A 86 -20.36 -4.28 -21.13
CA GLY A 86 -19.37 -4.06 -22.18
C GLY A 86 -17.94 -3.76 -21.70
N PHE A 87 -17.72 -3.53 -20.40
CA PHE A 87 -16.38 -3.30 -19.84
C PHE A 87 -15.71 -4.62 -19.48
N ARG A 88 -14.63 -4.97 -20.20
CA ARG A 88 -13.83 -6.19 -20.01
C ARG A 88 -12.35 -5.80 -19.97
N PRO A 89 -11.81 -5.40 -18.81
CA PRO A 89 -10.41 -4.99 -18.73
C PRO A 89 -9.48 -6.20 -18.87
N GLU A 90 -8.45 -6.09 -19.71
CA GLU A 90 -7.41 -7.12 -19.88
C GLU A 90 -6.25 -6.97 -18.86
N GLY A 91 -6.38 -6.04 -17.92
CA GLY A 91 -5.37 -5.73 -16.92
C GLY A 91 -5.93 -4.94 -15.74
N THR A 92 -5.05 -4.18 -15.10
CA THR A 92 -5.42 -3.40 -13.92
C THR A 92 -6.22 -2.16 -14.32
N TYR A 93 -7.26 -1.83 -13.56
CA TYR A 93 -8.10 -0.64 -13.78
C TYR A 93 -8.46 0.02 -12.45
N SER A 94 -8.97 1.25 -12.52
CA SER A 94 -9.36 2.00 -11.33
C SER A 94 -10.84 1.81 -10.98
N VAL A 95 -11.12 1.64 -9.70
CA VAL A 95 -12.47 1.82 -9.12
C VAL A 95 -12.34 2.83 -8.00
N SER A 96 -13.12 3.91 -8.06
CA SER A 96 -13.13 4.91 -6.99
C SER A 96 -14.52 5.09 -6.42
N PHE A 97 -14.59 5.43 -5.14
CA PHE A 97 -15.84 5.82 -4.52
C PHE A 97 -15.59 6.89 -3.46
N VAL A 98 -16.57 7.76 -3.30
CA VAL A 98 -16.58 8.83 -2.30
C VAL A 98 -17.66 8.51 -1.29
N TYR A 99 -17.33 8.58 0.00
CA TYR A 99 -18.31 8.48 1.08
C TYR A 99 -18.21 9.66 2.04
N LEU A 100 -19.36 10.08 2.56
CA LEU A 100 -19.48 11.12 3.56
C LEU A 100 -19.74 10.46 4.91
N HIS A 101 -18.91 10.78 5.90
CA HIS A 101 -19.14 10.46 7.30
C HIS A 101 -19.72 11.68 8.01
N ALA A 102 -20.91 11.53 8.60
CA ALA A 102 -21.62 12.63 9.26
C ALA A 102 -20.83 13.22 10.43
N GLY A 103 -20.05 12.38 11.12
CA GLY A 103 -19.16 12.81 12.20
C GLY A 103 -19.90 13.44 13.38
N THR A 104 -19.13 14.06 14.25
CA THR A 104 -19.64 14.85 15.38
C THR A 104 -18.93 16.20 15.39
N PRO A 105 -19.64 17.30 15.66
CA PRO A 105 -19.02 18.61 15.78
C PRO A 105 -17.84 18.61 16.76
N PHE A 106 -16.74 19.22 16.35
CA PHE A 106 -15.53 19.25 17.17
C PHE A 106 -15.70 20.12 18.41
N ALA A 107 -15.31 19.57 19.56
CA ALA A 107 -15.11 20.34 20.77
C ALA A 107 -13.85 21.22 20.66
N ARG A 108 -13.56 22.02 21.70
CA ARG A 108 -12.32 22.82 21.76
C ARG A 108 -11.06 21.96 21.70
N LYS A 109 -11.12 20.74 22.25
CA LYS A 109 -10.09 19.70 22.19
C LYS A 109 -10.77 18.34 22.34
N GLY A 110 -10.15 17.30 21.80
CA GLY A 110 -10.69 15.95 21.92
C GLY A 110 -9.86 14.93 21.17
N GLU A 111 -10.44 13.74 21.04
CA GLU A 111 -9.91 12.65 20.23
C GLU A 111 -10.94 12.29 19.18
N MET A 112 -10.44 11.87 18.02
CA MET A 112 -11.24 11.42 16.90
C MET A 112 -10.59 10.15 16.34
N GLN A 113 -11.40 9.13 16.17
CA GLN A 113 -11.03 7.95 15.41
C GLN A 113 -11.49 8.13 13.97
N MET A 114 -10.60 7.77 13.04
CA MET A 114 -10.95 7.64 11.63
C MET A 114 -10.67 6.22 11.19
N THR A 115 -11.59 5.68 10.41
CA THR A 115 -11.58 4.31 9.94
C THR A 115 -11.88 4.32 8.44
N LEU A 116 -11.00 3.73 7.63
CA LEU A 116 -11.32 3.40 6.24
C LEU A 116 -12.23 2.17 6.19
N PRO A 117 -13.14 2.08 5.21
CA PRO A 117 -14.06 0.96 5.10
C PRO A 117 -13.33 -0.36 4.89
N ALA A 118 -13.84 -1.44 5.49
CA ALA A 118 -13.38 -2.79 5.17
C ALA A 118 -13.92 -3.23 3.81
N MET A 119 -13.14 -4.02 3.10
CA MET A 119 -13.40 -4.47 1.73
C MET A 119 -13.15 -5.97 1.63
N ASP A 120 -14.00 -6.70 0.90
CA ASP A 120 -13.94 -8.16 0.74
C ASP A 120 -12.93 -8.62 -0.33
N ILE A 121 -11.90 -7.81 -0.57
CA ILE A 121 -10.80 -8.13 -1.47
C ILE A 121 -9.47 -7.87 -0.74
N PRO A 122 -8.42 -8.66 -1.02
CA PRO A 122 -7.07 -8.34 -0.56
C PRO A 122 -6.56 -7.04 -1.17
N ILE A 123 -5.92 -6.22 -0.35
CA ILE A 123 -5.28 -4.96 -0.72
C ILE A 123 -3.80 -5.03 -0.38
N GLY A 124 -2.93 -4.92 -1.39
CA GLY A 124 -1.49 -5.00 -1.20
C GLY A 124 -0.93 -3.86 -0.34
N PHE A 125 -1.39 -2.64 -0.60
CA PHE A 125 -0.92 -1.45 0.11
C PHE A 125 -2.01 -0.37 0.23
N VAL A 126 -2.04 0.33 1.35
CA VAL A 126 -2.88 1.50 1.58
C VAL A 126 -2.00 2.74 1.76
N ASP A 127 -2.23 3.78 0.95
CA ASP A 127 -1.71 5.14 1.17
C ASP A 127 -2.88 6.05 1.51
N TRP A 128 -2.86 6.64 2.71
CA TRP A 128 -3.98 7.41 3.25
C TRP A 128 -3.54 8.81 3.66
N GLU A 129 -4.12 9.81 3.03
CA GLU A 129 -3.98 11.22 3.41
C GLU A 129 -5.22 11.70 4.18
N VAL A 130 -5.00 12.31 5.34
CA VAL A 130 -6.03 13.00 6.12
C VAL A 130 -5.70 14.50 6.13
N PHE A 131 -6.54 15.29 5.46
CA PHE A 131 -6.47 16.74 5.42
C PHE A 131 -7.38 17.35 6.47
N VAL A 132 -6.80 18.12 7.39
CA VAL A 132 -7.51 18.76 8.50
C VAL A 132 -7.49 20.29 8.33
N PRO A 133 -8.61 21.00 8.56
CA PRO A 133 -8.65 22.46 8.51
C PRO A 133 -7.60 23.10 9.43
N ASP A 134 -7.07 24.25 9.02
CA ASP A 134 -6.07 25.02 9.77
C ASP A 134 -6.56 25.55 11.11
N THR A 135 -7.88 25.64 11.31
CA THR A 135 -8.56 25.95 12.58
C THR A 135 -8.27 24.94 13.68
N TYR A 136 -7.78 23.74 13.34
CA TYR A 136 -7.40 22.70 14.28
C TYR A 136 -5.91 22.35 14.17
N SER A 137 -5.34 21.95 15.30
CA SER A 137 -4.05 21.28 15.39
C SER A 137 -4.28 19.81 15.72
N VAL A 138 -3.67 18.91 14.97
CA VAL A 138 -3.90 17.46 15.07
C VAL A 138 -2.59 16.69 15.18
N ARG A 139 -2.61 15.62 15.97
CA ARG A 139 -1.51 14.65 16.05
C ARG A 139 -2.07 13.22 16.14
N ALA A 140 -1.43 12.29 15.45
CA ALA A 140 -1.70 10.87 15.61
C ALA A 140 -1.24 10.36 16.98
N ILE A 141 -2.13 9.63 17.66
CA ILE A 141 -1.91 9.07 19.01
C ILE A 141 -2.02 7.54 19.03
N GLY A 142 -2.50 6.91 17.96
CA GLY A 142 -2.62 5.46 17.88
C GLY A 142 -3.34 5.00 16.61
N GLY A 143 -3.79 3.74 16.61
CA GLY A 143 -4.38 3.07 15.46
C GLY A 143 -3.49 1.95 14.93
N ASN A 144 -3.86 1.39 13.78
CA ASN A 144 -3.15 0.28 13.13
C ASN A 144 -2.52 0.69 11.79
N VAL A 145 -2.36 1.99 11.57
CA VAL A 145 -1.66 2.59 10.42
C VAL A 145 -0.34 3.22 10.86
N ILE A 146 0.61 3.32 9.94
CA ILE A 146 1.95 3.87 10.19
C ILE A 146 2.00 5.31 9.69
N ASP A 147 2.40 6.26 10.55
CA ASP A 147 2.68 7.64 10.12
C ASP A 147 3.88 7.64 9.14
N ARG A 148 3.65 8.12 7.91
CA ARG A 148 4.66 8.15 6.84
C ARG A 148 5.91 8.94 7.22
N ARG A 149 5.78 10.01 8.03
CA ARG A 149 6.92 10.77 8.55
C ARG A 149 7.74 9.97 9.55
N THR A 150 7.11 9.06 10.28
CA THR A 150 7.81 8.18 11.22
C THR A 150 8.57 7.09 10.47
N LEU A 151 7.96 6.49 9.43
CA LEU A 151 8.65 5.58 8.53
C LEU A 151 9.92 6.22 7.96
N HIS A 152 9.80 7.43 7.41
CA HIS A 152 10.92 8.13 6.80
C HIS A 152 12.03 8.56 7.80
N ARG A 153 11.66 8.86 9.05
CA ARG A 153 12.64 9.16 10.11
C ARG A 153 13.41 7.91 10.55
N LEU A 154 12.77 6.74 10.58
CA LEU A 154 13.42 5.48 10.90
C LEU A 154 14.42 5.09 9.80
N GLU A 155 14.05 5.28 8.54
CA GLU A 155 14.96 5.11 7.38
C GLU A 155 16.18 6.03 7.49
N LYS A 156 15.97 7.33 7.74
CA LYS A 156 17.08 8.29 7.90
C LYS A 156 18.00 7.98 9.08
N ARG A 157 17.46 7.50 10.21
CA ARG A 157 18.26 7.09 11.38
C ARG A 157 19.08 5.83 11.09
N LYS A 158 18.50 4.83 10.42
CA LYS A 158 19.23 3.63 9.99
C LYS A 158 20.39 3.98 9.05
N ASN A 159 20.20 4.96 8.18
CA ASN A 159 21.25 5.43 7.26
C ASN A 159 22.33 6.28 7.96
N ARG A 160 22.00 7.05 9.00
CA ARG A 160 23.01 7.73 9.84
C ARG A 160 23.84 6.76 10.68
N GLY A 161 23.22 5.74 11.28
CA GLY A 161 23.93 4.72 12.07
C GLY A 161 24.93 3.90 11.24
N ARG A 162 24.74 3.81 9.92
CA ARG A 162 25.68 3.16 9.00
C ARG A 162 26.86 4.05 8.61
N ALA A 163 26.74 5.37 8.76
CA ALA A 163 27.77 6.34 8.37
C ALA A 163 28.79 6.66 9.49
N GLU A 164 28.47 6.38 10.76
CA GLU A 164 29.36 6.67 11.91
C GLU A 164 30.11 5.44 12.47
N GLY A 165 29.96 4.27 11.85
CA GLY A 165 30.57 3.00 12.33
C GLY A 165 31.96 2.66 11.76
N ARG A 166 32.79 3.64 11.40
CA ARG A 166 34.22 3.43 11.02
C ARG A 166 35.13 4.36 11.82
N GLY A 167 35.10 4.23 13.13
CA GLY A 167 36.09 4.81 14.05
C GLY A 167 36.64 3.71 14.95
N GLN A 168 37.91 3.38 14.79
CA GLN A 168 38.63 2.40 15.59
C GLN A 168 38.68 2.83 17.07
N THR A 169 38.27 1.97 17.99
CA THR A 169 38.92 1.83 19.31
C THR A 169 38.71 0.40 19.83
N ALA A 170 39.82 -0.23 20.20
CA ALA A 170 39.88 -1.52 20.85
C ALA A 170 39.40 -1.42 22.32
N PHE A 171 38.71 -2.44 22.85
CA PHE A 171 39.16 -3.24 24.02
C PHE A 171 38.08 -4.23 24.53
N ARG A 172 38.58 -5.47 24.72
CA ARG A 172 38.28 -6.52 25.73
C ARG A 172 36.88 -7.14 25.93
N VAL A 173 36.93 -8.47 25.84
CA VAL A 173 36.01 -9.53 26.29
C VAL A 173 35.63 -9.39 27.77
N GLY A 174 34.34 -9.52 28.06
CA GLY A 174 33.78 -9.76 29.39
C GLY A 174 32.35 -10.30 29.25
N GLY A 175 32.14 -11.56 29.65
CA GLY A 175 30.93 -12.32 29.38
C GLY A 175 29.66 -11.87 30.10
N GLY A 176 28.54 -12.38 29.60
CA GLY A 176 27.22 -12.26 30.24
C GLY A 176 26.09 -12.57 29.27
N SER A 177 25.71 -13.86 29.17
CA SER A 177 24.49 -14.31 28.50
C SER A 177 23.23 -13.64 29.03
N SER A 178 22.34 -13.20 28.13
CA SER A 178 20.93 -13.62 28.16
C SER A 178 20.17 -13.23 26.87
N ALA A 179 19.68 -14.27 26.19
CA ALA A 179 18.49 -14.35 25.34
C ALA A 179 18.23 -13.22 24.31
N GLY A 180 18.93 -13.29 23.17
CA GLY A 180 18.53 -12.64 21.93
C GLY A 180 18.24 -13.70 20.86
N MET A 181 17.03 -13.66 20.32
CA MET A 181 16.50 -14.41 19.17
C MET A 181 17.56 -14.94 18.19
N VAL A 182 17.58 -16.25 17.96
CA VAL A 182 18.42 -16.89 16.93
C VAL A 182 17.91 -16.44 15.56
N ILE A 183 18.74 -15.66 14.86
CA ILE A 183 18.64 -15.40 13.42
C ILE A 183 19.03 -16.71 12.73
N MET A 184 18.12 -17.30 11.96
CA MET A 184 18.48 -18.38 11.05
C MET A 184 19.43 -17.81 9.98
N PRO A 185 20.67 -18.32 9.83
CA PRO A 185 21.61 -17.85 8.82
C PRO A 185 21.21 -18.27 7.40
N ALA A 186 21.59 -17.45 6.44
CA ALA A 186 21.25 -17.53 5.02
C ALA A 186 22.04 -18.59 4.22
N ASP A 187 22.13 -19.84 4.72
CA ASP A 187 22.87 -20.94 4.10
C ASP A 187 21.98 -22.07 3.48
N ASP A 188 20.66 -21.90 3.43
CA ASP A 188 19.71 -22.97 3.04
C ASP A 188 19.32 -23.01 1.54
N ALA A 189 20.12 -22.44 0.64
CA ALA A 189 19.83 -22.48 -0.80
C ALA A 189 20.25 -23.83 -1.41
N GLN A 190 19.29 -24.62 -1.90
CA GLN A 190 19.54 -25.93 -2.51
C GLN A 190 19.93 -25.82 -4.00
N PRO A 191 20.60 -26.83 -4.60
CA PRO A 191 20.88 -26.85 -6.03
C PRO A 191 19.62 -26.62 -6.88
N GLY A 192 19.70 -25.72 -7.86
CA GLY A 192 18.55 -25.31 -8.68
C GLY A 192 17.66 -24.22 -8.05
N GLN A 193 18.07 -23.61 -6.92
CA GLN A 193 17.39 -22.46 -6.33
C GLN A 193 18.18 -21.16 -6.55
N ILE A 194 17.46 -20.08 -6.82
CA ILE A 194 17.98 -18.71 -6.82
C ILE A 194 17.33 -17.99 -5.66
N VAL A 195 18.15 -17.54 -4.71
CA VAL A 195 17.72 -16.67 -3.60
C VAL A 195 18.17 -15.27 -3.94
N GLY A 196 17.35 -14.28 -3.66
CA GLY A 196 17.79 -12.92 -3.85
C GLY A 196 17.10 -11.92 -2.96
N ARG A 197 17.59 -10.70 -3.03
CA ARG A 197 17.12 -9.58 -2.22
C ARG A 197 16.94 -8.37 -3.09
N ALA A 198 15.81 -7.69 -2.94
CA ALA A 198 15.58 -6.41 -3.58
C ALA A 198 15.72 -5.27 -2.56
N THR A 199 16.54 -4.30 -2.91
CA THR A 199 16.83 -3.11 -2.11
C THR A 199 16.72 -1.85 -2.96
N ASP A 200 16.56 -0.69 -2.32
CA ASP A 200 16.71 0.61 -2.98
C ASP A 200 18.17 1.10 -2.90
N PRO A 201 18.55 2.22 -3.56
CA PRO A 201 19.92 2.78 -3.48
C PRO A 201 20.32 3.23 -2.07
N SER A 202 19.36 3.32 -1.14
CA SER A 202 19.58 3.65 0.27
C SER A 202 19.81 2.41 1.14
N GLY A 203 19.61 1.20 0.58
CA GLY A 203 19.71 -0.09 1.27
C GLY A 203 18.46 -0.48 2.06
N ALA A 204 17.32 0.19 1.84
CA ALA A 204 16.02 -0.24 2.36
C ALA A 204 15.54 -1.47 1.58
N VAL A 205 14.90 -2.41 2.28
CA VAL A 205 14.36 -3.62 1.65
C VAL A 205 13.05 -3.31 0.95
N LEU A 206 12.88 -3.84 -0.25
CA LEU A 206 11.69 -3.60 -1.07
C LEU A 206 10.80 -4.86 -1.07
N PRO A 207 9.70 -4.87 -0.29
CA PRO A 207 8.69 -5.93 -0.38
C PRO A 207 7.81 -5.75 -1.62
N GLY A 208 7.30 -6.85 -2.17
CA GLY A 208 6.38 -6.82 -3.32
C GLY A 208 7.04 -6.63 -4.69
N VAL A 209 8.38 -6.63 -4.78
CA VAL A 209 9.11 -6.59 -6.05
C VAL A 209 8.84 -7.88 -6.81
N THR A 210 8.33 -7.76 -8.03
CA THR A 210 8.15 -8.91 -8.92
C THR A 210 9.46 -9.17 -9.64
N VAL A 211 10.07 -10.32 -9.40
CA VAL A 211 11.28 -10.78 -10.11
C VAL A 211 10.87 -11.80 -11.14
N VAL A 212 11.16 -11.51 -12.41
CA VAL A 212 10.87 -12.35 -13.56
C VAL A 212 12.17 -12.96 -14.06
N LEU A 213 12.26 -14.28 -14.15
CA LEU A 213 13.35 -14.98 -14.80
C LEU A 213 12.91 -15.45 -16.19
N GLU A 214 13.68 -15.12 -17.22
CA GLU A 214 13.48 -15.57 -18.59
C GLU A 214 14.66 -16.44 -19.05
N LEU A 215 14.35 -17.62 -19.58
CA LEU A 215 15.31 -18.56 -20.17
C LEU A 215 14.73 -19.16 -21.45
N GLY A 216 15.08 -18.58 -22.61
CA GLY A 216 14.49 -18.98 -23.88
C GLY A 216 12.96 -18.78 -23.88
N ALA A 217 12.21 -19.87 -23.95
CA ALA A 217 10.73 -19.86 -23.88
C ALA A 217 10.16 -20.04 -22.45
N ALA A 218 11.01 -20.33 -21.45
CA ALA A 218 10.58 -20.54 -20.07
C ALA A 218 10.62 -19.23 -19.28
N ARG A 219 9.54 -18.94 -18.53
CA ARG A 219 9.41 -17.77 -17.67
C ARG A 219 8.99 -18.18 -16.25
N LEU A 220 9.79 -17.79 -15.26
CA LEU A 220 9.49 -17.99 -13.84
C LEU A 220 9.30 -16.64 -13.16
N THR A 221 8.42 -16.57 -12.17
CA THR A 221 8.12 -15.34 -11.45
C THR A 221 8.15 -15.58 -9.95
N ALA A 222 8.81 -14.72 -9.21
CA ALA A 222 8.82 -14.69 -7.75
C ALA A 222 8.54 -13.27 -7.25
N ILE A 223 8.01 -13.14 -6.05
CA ILE A 223 7.71 -11.85 -5.42
C ILE A 223 8.52 -11.75 -4.13
N THR A 224 9.09 -10.59 -3.84
CA THR A 224 9.81 -10.38 -2.58
C THR A 224 8.87 -10.33 -1.37
N GLY A 225 9.23 -11.04 -0.30
CA GLY A 225 8.55 -11.03 0.99
C GLY A 225 8.78 -9.74 1.78
N GLY A 226 8.23 -9.68 3.00
CA GLY A 226 8.30 -8.50 3.88
C GLY A 226 9.72 -8.10 4.32
N ASP A 227 10.67 -9.01 4.22
CA ASP A 227 12.11 -8.82 4.46
C ASP A 227 12.89 -8.43 3.18
N GLY A 228 12.20 -8.29 2.06
CA GLY A 228 12.75 -7.97 0.73
C GLY A 228 13.45 -9.14 0.05
N THR A 229 13.31 -10.37 0.57
CA THR A 229 13.92 -11.56 -0.04
C THR A 229 12.95 -12.27 -0.98
N PHE A 230 13.46 -12.91 -2.01
CA PHE A 230 12.69 -13.78 -2.90
C PHE A 230 13.41 -15.12 -3.07
N LEU A 231 12.63 -16.18 -3.29
CA LEU A 231 13.12 -17.52 -3.59
C LEU A 231 12.49 -17.99 -4.90
N MET A 232 13.33 -18.36 -5.86
CA MET A 232 12.93 -19.12 -7.04
C MET A 232 13.44 -20.54 -6.91
N THR A 233 12.55 -21.51 -7.05
CA THR A 233 12.88 -22.94 -7.05
C THR A 233 12.82 -23.49 -8.47
N ASN A 234 13.52 -24.60 -8.70
CA ASN A 234 13.51 -25.34 -9.97
C ASN A 234 13.95 -24.50 -11.19
N VAL A 235 15.00 -23.69 -11.02
CA VAL A 235 15.55 -22.87 -12.11
C VAL A 235 16.42 -23.76 -13.01
N PRO A 236 16.15 -23.85 -14.33
CA PRO A 236 16.98 -24.63 -15.24
C PRO A 236 18.37 -23.99 -15.43
N SER A 237 19.40 -24.82 -15.68
CA SER A 237 20.73 -24.31 -16.02
C SER A 237 20.74 -23.67 -17.41
N GLY A 238 21.45 -22.55 -17.56
CA GLY A 238 21.55 -21.79 -18.81
C GLY A 238 21.70 -20.29 -18.59
N SER A 239 21.77 -19.54 -19.68
CA SER A 239 21.83 -18.07 -19.64
C SER A 239 20.45 -17.49 -19.31
N VAL A 240 20.25 -17.15 -18.03
CA VAL A 240 18.99 -16.60 -17.52
C VAL A 240 19.03 -15.07 -17.47
N ARG A 241 17.92 -14.42 -17.80
CA ARG A 241 17.71 -12.98 -17.59
C ARG A 241 16.73 -12.78 -16.44
N LEU A 242 17.20 -12.17 -15.36
CA LEU A 242 16.38 -11.80 -14.22
C LEU A 242 16.00 -10.32 -14.31
N THR A 243 14.73 -10.00 -14.32
CA THR A 243 14.18 -8.64 -14.33
C THR A 243 13.37 -8.42 -13.06
N ALA A 244 13.88 -7.56 -12.18
CA ALA A 244 13.18 -7.12 -10.99
C ALA A 244 12.41 -5.83 -11.29
N GLN A 245 11.11 -5.84 -11.07
CA GLN A 245 10.21 -4.73 -11.34
C GLN A 245 9.30 -4.48 -10.14
N LEU A 246 9.17 -3.22 -9.78
CA LEU A 246 8.26 -2.73 -8.76
C LEU A 246 7.72 -1.39 -9.22
N THR A 247 6.41 -1.18 -9.12
CA THR A 247 5.77 0.07 -9.53
C THR A 247 6.35 1.23 -8.72
N GLY A 248 6.75 2.31 -9.40
CA GLY A 248 7.47 3.44 -8.79
C GLY A 248 8.99 3.27 -8.72
N PHE A 249 9.52 2.15 -9.23
CA PHE A 249 10.96 1.88 -9.32
C PHE A 249 11.37 1.59 -10.76
N VAL A 250 12.59 1.98 -11.13
CA VAL A 250 13.19 1.62 -12.42
C VAL A 250 13.45 0.11 -12.39
N ALA A 251 12.80 -0.61 -13.30
CA ALA A 251 13.03 -2.04 -13.46
C ALA A 251 14.52 -2.30 -13.74
N GLN A 252 15.09 -3.26 -13.00
CA GLN A 252 16.49 -3.65 -13.13
C GLN A 252 16.56 -5.04 -13.72
N SER A 253 17.37 -5.19 -14.76
CA SER A 253 17.58 -6.48 -15.43
C SER A 253 19.03 -6.92 -15.31
N ARG A 254 19.26 -8.19 -15.01
CA ARG A 254 20.57 -8.80 -14.87
C ARG A 254 20.60 -10.15 -15.58
N SER A 255 21.55 -10.31 -16.50
CA SER A 255 21.80 -11.59 -17.16
C SER A 255 22.88 -12.36 -16.40
N VAL A 256 22.62 -13.63 -16.10
CA VAL A 256 23.55 -14.53 -15.40
C VAL A 256 23.54 -15.90 -16.08
N VAL A 257 24.70 -16.55 -16.17
CA VAL A 257 24.75 -17.97 -16.55
C VAL A 257 24.56 -18.79 -15.28
N PHE A 258 23.41 -19.44 -15.16
CA PHE A 258 23.07 -20.25 -13.99
C PHE A 258 23.49 -21.71 -14.23
N ASP A 259 24.34 -22.25 -13.35
CA ASP A 259 24.91 -23.60 -13.44
C ASP A 259 24.33 -24.57 -12.39
N GLN A 260 23.11 -24.29 -11.90
CA GLN A 260 22.41 -25.02 -10.83
C GLN A 260 23.09 -25.00 -9.45
N LYS A 261 24.16 -24.22 -9.26
CA LYS A 261 24.66 -23.91 -7.93
C LYS A 261 23.78 -22.86 -7.23
N PRO A 262 23.72 -22.85 -5.89
CA PRO A 262 23.03 -21.81 -5.15
C PRO A 262 23.52 -20.41 -5.56
N LEU A 263 22.65 -19.62 -6.18
CA LEU A 263 22.99 -18.28 -6.67
C LEU A 263 22.25 -17.24 -5.85
N GLN A 264 23.02 -16.33 -5.25
CA GLN A 264 22.49 -15.17 -4.55
C GLN A 264 22.51 -13.94 -5.46
N VAL A 265 21.36 -13.29 -5.61
CA VAL A 265 21.22 -12.09 -6.47
C VAL A 265 20.65 -10.93 -5.69
N GLU A 266 21.39 -9.82 -5.66
CA GLU A 266 20.88 -8.55 -5.16
C GLU A 266 20.44 -7.65 -6.32
N PHE A 267 19.25 -7.06 -6.17
CA PHE A 267 18.72 -6.06 -7.08
C PHE A 267 18.58 -4.73 -6.34
N VAL A 268 19.32 -3.72 -6.78
CA VAL A 268 19.17 -2.35 -6.29
C VAL A 268 18.28 -1.61 -7.27
N LEU A 269 17.00 -1.42 -6.95
CA LEU A 269 16.05 -0.73 -7.80
C LEU A 269 16.07 0.77 -7.47
N PRO A 270 16.55 1.64 -8.36
CA PRO A 270 16.40 3.07 -8.18
C PRO A 270 14.92 3.45 -8.25
N VAL A 271 14.51 4.47 -7.50
CA VAL A 271 13.16 5.04 -7.64
C VAL A 271 13.01 5.54 -9.08
N GLY A 272 11.99 5.06 -9.76
CA GLY A 272 11.72 5.37 -11.16
C GLY A 272 10.71 6.48 -11.26
N ALA A 273 11.06 7.54 -11.98
CA ALA A 273 10.07 8.52 -12.42
C ALA A 273 9.08 7.77 -13.32
N VAL A 274 7.82 7.71 -12.89
CA VAL A 274 6.72 7.14 -13.68
C VAL A 274 6.65 7.91 -15.00
N LYS A 275 6.94 7.24 -16.12
CA LYS A 275 6.77 7.80 -17.46
C LYS A 275 5.56 7.15 -18.11
N GLU A 276 4.39 7.47 -17.57
CA GLU A 276 3.15 7.52 -18.32
C GLU A 276 2.50 8.87 -18.01
N THR A 277 2.13 9.58 -19.07
CA THR A 277 1.64 10.94 -19.05
C THR A 277 0.24 10.97 -18.42
N ILE A 278 0.17 10.93 -17.10
CA ILE A 278 -0.83 11.67 -16.35
C ILE A 278 -0.03 12.76 -15.65
N THR A 279 -0.05 13.97 -16.22
CA THR A 279 0.55 15.14 -15.62
C THR A 279 -0.12 15.43 -14.28
N VAL A 280 0.44 14.89 -13.20
CA VAL A 280 0.32 15.46 -11.86
C VAL A 280 1.74 15.85 -11.47
N SER A 281 2.01 17.14 -11.55
CA SER A 281 3.28 17.76 -11.16
C SER A 281 3.67 17.34 -9.75
N GLY A 282 4.65 16.45 -9.65
CA GLY A 282 5.38 16.19 -8.43
C GLY A 282 6.44 17.27 -8.23
N GLU A 283 6.02 18.45 -7.79
CA GLU A 283 6.93 19.31 -7.05
C GLU A 283 6.87 18.86 -5.59
N THR A 284 8.03 18.47 -5.06
CA THR A 284 8.21 18.12 -3.65
C THR A 284 7.80 19.33 -2.81
N PRO A 285 6.71 19.31 -2.03
CA PRO A 285 6.53 20.38 -1.09
C PRO A 285 7.57 20.13 0.00
N ALA A 286 8.44 21.12 0.22
CA ALA A 286 8.79 21.49 1.59
C ALA A 286 7.50 21.51 2.43
N PRO A 287 7.53 21.37 3.78
CA PRO A 287 6.32 21.58 4.58
C PRO A 287 5.74 22.98 4.28
N SER A 288 4.80 23.02 3.34
CA SER A 288 4.08 24.17 2.82
C SER A 288 2.63 23.92 3.21
N PRO A 289 1.88 24.95 3.60
CA PRO A 289 0.47 24.84 4.00
C PRO A 289 -0.48 24.50 2.84
N GLU A 290 0.02 24.17 1.66
CA GLU A 290 -0.78 23.94 0.46
C GLU A 290 -1.31 22.50 0.36
N PRO A 291 -2.61 22.32 0.02
CA PRO A 291 -3.23 21.00 -0.10
C PRO A 291 -2.63 20.19 -1.25
N SER A 292 -2.61 18.85 -1.10
CA SER A 292 -2.20 17.96 -2.18
C SER A 292 -3.17 18.00 -3.36
N GLN A 293 -2.72 17.57 -4.56
CA GLN A 293 -3.62 17.49 -5.72
C GLN A 293 -4.83 16.58 -5.47
N ASN A 294 -4.68 15.49 -4.71
CA ASN A 294 -5.80 14.61 -4.35
C ASN A 294 -6.82 15.34 -3.47
N VAL A 295 -6.35 16.15 -2.51
CA VAL A 295 -7.23 17.00 -1.69
C VAL A 295 -7.95 18.02 -2.57
N ILE A 296 -7.25 18.68 -3.51
CA ILE A 296 -7.86 19.65 -4.43
C ILE A 296 -8.93 18.99 -5.30
N ASN A 297 -8.63 17.80 -5.87
CA ASN A 297 -9.59 17.03 -6.66
C ASN A 297 -10.82 16.67 -5.81
N LEU A 298 -10.63 16.24 -4.57
CA LEU A 298 -11.71 15.93 -3.65
C LEU A 298 -12.54 17.17 -3.27
N GLN A 299 -11.91 18.33 -3.06
CA GLN A 299 -12.58 19.60 -2.80
C GLN A 299 -13.49 20.00 -3.97
N GLN A 300 -13.00 19.85 -5.21
CA GLN A 300 -13.79 20.14 -6.42
C GLN A 300 -14.94 19.14 -6.58
N ARG A 301 -14.68 17.85 -6.33
CA ARG A 301 -15.69 16.78 -6.42
C ARG A 301 -16.79 16.95 -5.37
N ALA A 302 -16.44 17.36 -4.16
CA ALA A 302 -17.38 17.64 -3.08
C ALA A 302 -18.46 18.66 -3.49
N ALA A 303 -18.07 19.70 -4.23
CA ALA A 303 -19.00 20.76 -4.65
C ALA A 303 -20.07 20.28 -5.65
N GLY A 304 -19.77 19.26 -6.46
CA GLY A 304 -20.67 18.76 -7.51
C GLY A 304 -21.50 17.52 -7.13
N VAL A 305 -21.09 16.78 -6.11
CA VAL A 305 -21.58 15.41 -5.85
C VAL A 305 -22.35 15.29 -4.53
N LEU A 306 -22.14 16.21 -3.58
CA LEU A 306 -22.74 16.07 -2.25
C LEU A 306 -24.26 16.37 -2.26
N PRO A 307 -25.08 15.53 -1.61
CA PRO A 307 -26.52 15.75 -1.49
C PRO A 307 -26.86 16.93 -0.57
N ILE A 308 -25.91 17.37 0.26
CA ILE A 308 -26.06 18.48 1.19
C ILE A 308 -24.86 19.42 1.04
N PRO A 309 -25.06 20.75 1.18
CA PRO A 309 -23.94 21.68 1.27
C PRO A 309 -23.04 21.28 2.44
N VAL A 310 -21.75 21.18 2.16
CA VAL A 310 -20.72 20.95 3.17
C VAL A 310 -19.71 22.08 3.03
N ASP A 311 -19.36 22.72 4.15
CA ASP A 311 -18.26 23.68 4.18
C ASP A 311 -16.93 22.94 4.03
N VAL A 312 -16.39 22.98 2.81
CA VAL A 312 -15.14 22.32 2.44
C VAL A 312 -13.98 23.29 2.71
N PRO A 313 -13.09 23.02 3.68
CA PRO A 313 -11.96 23.88 3.97
C PRO A 313 -11.00 23.95 2.79
N ARG A 314 -10.50 25.16 2.52
CA ARG A 314 -9.52 25.42 1.45
C ARG A 314 -8.06 25.38 1.93
N ALA A 315 -7.83 25.63 3.22
CA ALA A 315 -6.52 25.63 3.86
C ALA A 315 -6.49 24.65 5.04
N GLY A 316 -5.34 24.04 5.29
CA GLY A 316 -5.24 22.98 6.27
C GLY A 316 -3.87 22.32 6.36
N THR A 317 -3.83 21.15 6.99
CA THR A 317 -2.62 20.35 7.14
C THR A 317 -2.90 18.90 6.79
N SER A 318 -2.04 18.33 5.94
CA SER A 318 -2.08 16.91 5.58
C SER A 318 -1.27 16.03 6.52
N HIS A 319 -1.89 14.94 6.94
CA HIS A 319 -1.28 13.84 7.68
C HIS A 319 -1.33 12.57 6.82
N GLN A 320 -0.19 11.90 6.65
CA GLN A 320 -0.08 10.76 5.73
C GLN A 320 0.21 9.48 6.50
N PHE A 321 -0.56 8.44 6.20
CA PHE A 321 -0.53 7.15 6.84
C PHE A 321 -0.42 6.05 5.80
N VAL A 322 0.25 4.96 6.17
CA VAL A 322 0.37 3.79 5.29
C VAL A 322 0.06 2.50 6.04
N LYS A 323 -0.46 1.50 5.33
CA LYS A 323 -0.68 0.16 5.87
C LYS A 323 -0.41 -0.91 4.79
N PRO A 324 0.57 -1.80 4.98
CA PRO A 324 0.79 -2.92 4.08
C PRO A 324 -0.19 -4.06 4.36
N LEU A 325 -0.50 -4.83 3.31
CA LEU A 325 -1.26 -6.09 3.33
C LEU A 325 -2.53 -6.03 4.18
N VAL A 326 -3.59 -5.54 3.58
CA VAL A 326 -4.90 -5.42 4.22
C VAL A 326 -5.83 -6.46 3.60
N VAL A 327 -6.19 -7.47 4.37
CA VAL A 327 -7.18 -8.51 4.00
C VAL A 327 -8.27 -8.48 5.06
N ASP A 328 -9.48 -8.09 4.68
CA ASP A 328 -10.64 -7.99 5.58
C ASP A 328 -10.41 -7.18 6.88
N GLN A 329 -9.39 -6.31 6.88
CA GLN A 329 -9.04 -5.48 8.02
C GLN A 329 -9.30 -4.01 7.73
N GLU A 330 -9.75 -3.30 8.74
CA GLU A 330 -9.89 -1.86 8.66
C GLU A 330 -8.53 -1.17 8.82
N ALA A 331 -8.33 -0.05 8.12
CA ALA A 331 -7.26 0.88 8.41
C ALA A 331 -7.80 1.97 9.34
N VAL A 332 -7.22 2.08 10.53
CA VAL A 332 -7.70 2.91 11.63
C VAL A 332 -6.59 3.80 12.13
N VAL A 333 -6.90 5.09 12.30
CA VAL A 333 -6.03 6.05 12.99
C VAL A 333 -6.79 6.74 14.12
N MET A 334 -6.12 6.89 15.26
CA MET A 334 -6.60 7.71 16.36
C MET A 334 -5.84 9.04 16.37
N LEU A 335 -6.58 10.14 16.35
CA LEU A 335 -6.08 11.50 16.26
C LEU A 335 -6.50 12.28 17.51
N ARG A 336 -5.58 13.02 18.10
CA ARG A 336 -5.90 14.03 19.13
C ARG A 336 -5.91 15.40 18.46
N TYR A 337 -6.97 16.17 18.70
CA TYR A 337 -7.16 17.49 18.12
C TYR A 337 -7.34 18.58 19.18
N LYS A 338 -6.95 19.81 18.82
CA LYS A 338 -7.16 21.02 19.61
C LYS A 338 -7.44 22.19 18.66
N ARG A 339 -8.52 22.94 18.91
CA ARG A 339 -8.83 24.17 18.19
C ARG A 339 -7.75 25.21 18.50
N LYS A 340 -7.23 25.86 17.46
CA LYS A 340 -6.25 26.94 17.58
C LYS A 340 -6.92 28.19 18.17
#